data_AF-A0A4Q3YI81-F1
#
_entry.id   AF-A0A4Q3YI81-F1
#
_cell.length_a   1.000
_cell.length_b   1.000
_cell.length_c   1.000
_cell.angle_alpha   90.00
_cell.angle_beta   90.00
_cell.angle_gamma   90.00
#
_symmetry.space_group_name_H-M   'P 1'
#
loop_
_entity.id
_entity.type
_entity.pdbx_description
1 polymer ?
#
loop_
_entity_poly.entity_id
_entity_poly.type
_entity_poly.pdbx_seq_one_letter_code
_entity_poly.pdbx_strand_id
1 'polypeptide(L)'
;MTITRALFDLTPAQIHALMLLDDGPAEDSVGREMEDFQGSELLFVDQLEKLGLVESQAGWRLTLWFKLSPAGRALLRTGLR
;
A
#
# COMPACT_ATOMS: atom_id res chain seq x y z
N MET A 1 -2.22 20.38 5.42
CA MET A 1 -1.72 18.99 5.35
C MET A 1 -0.99 18.86 4.02
N THR A 2 0.34 18.85 4.05
CA THR A 2 1.21 19.10 2.89
C THR A 2 1.45 17.81 2.12
N ILE A 3 0.63 17.54 1.10
CA ILE A 3 0.70 16.31 0.28
C ILE A 3 1.87 16.36 -0.74
N THR A 4 2.54 17.50 -0.92
CA THR A 4 3.22 17.76 -2.21
C THR A 4 4.65 17.26 -2.37
N ARG A 5 5.38 16.86 -1.32
CA ARG A 5 6.83 16.58 -1.43
C ARG A 5 7.22 15.10 -1.30
N ALA A 6 6.47 14.28 -0.56
CA ALA A 6 6.74 12.85 -0.45
C ALA A 6 6.30 12.05 -1.71
N LEU A 7 5.41 12.64 -2.53
CA LEU A 7 4.86 12.00 -3.72
C LEU A 7 5.86 11.77 -4.86
N PHE A 8 6.97 12.51 -4.89
CA PHE A 8 7.88 12.52 -6.04
C PHE A 8 9.06 11.54 -5.94
N ASP A 9 9.25 10.88 -4.78
CA ASP A 9 10.44 10.04 -4.52
C ASP A 9 10.13 8.54 -4.34
N LEU A 10 8.93 8.08 -4.70
CA LEU A 10 8.66 6.64 -4.67
C LEU A 10 9.52 5.92 -5.71
N THR A 11 10.26 4.92 -5.26
CA THR A 11 11.01 4.04 -6.15
C THR A 11 10.05 3.18 -6.99
N PRO A 12 10.48 2.66 -8.15
CA PRO A 12 9.67 1.75 -8.94
C PRO A 12 9.16 0.53 -8.15
N ALA A 13 9.96 0.02 -7.21
CA ALA A 13 9.58 -1.10 -6.36
C ALA A 13 8.46 -0.74 -5.36
N GLN A 14 8.46 0.48 -4.84
CA GLN A 14 7.38 0.98 -3.98
C GLN A 14 6.10 1.25 -4.79
N ILE A 15 6.22 1.78 -6.01
CA ILE A 15 5.08 1.92 -6.92
C ILE A 15 4.47 0.54 -7.22
N HIS A 16 5.31 -0.45 -7.54
CA HIS A 16 4.87 -1.82 -7.73
C HIS A 16 4.17 -2.39 -6.49
N ALA A 17 4.71 -2.14 -5.30
CA ALA A 17 4.08 -2.57 -4.04
C ALA A 17 2.70 -1.91 -3.81
N LEU A 18 2.52 -0.63 -4.17
CA LEU A 18 1.20 0.02 -4.14
C LEU A 18 0.23 -0.65 -5.13
N MET A 19 0.69 -0.95 -6.34
CA MET A 19 -0.15 -1.62 -7.35
C MET A 19 -0.55 -3.04 -6.93
N LEU A 20 0.32 -3.78 -6.23
CA LEU A 20 -0.01 -5.10 -5.70
C LEU A 20 -1.15 -5.08 -4.66
N LEU A 21 -1.32 -3.94 -3.99
CA LEU A 21 -2.34 -3.69 -2.97
C LEU A 21 -3.62 -3.05 -3.54
N ASP A 22 -3.66 -2.72 -4.84
CA ASP A 22 -4.86 -2.23 -5.51
C ASP A 22 -5.76 -3.41 -5.91
N ASP A 23 -6.54 -3.89 -4.94
CA ASP A 23 -7.39 -5.08 -5.03
C ASP A 23 -8.81 -4.79 -5.53
N GLY A 24 -9.10 -3.55 -5.96
CA GLY A 24 -10.42 -3.14 -6.44
C GLY A 24 -10.94 -1.87 -5.76
N PRO A 25 -12.27 -1.61 -5.83
CA PRO A 25 -12.91 -0.48 -5.17
C PRO A 25 -12.60 -0.42 -3.66
N ALA A 26 -12.56 0.78 -3.09
CA ALA A 26 -12.15 0.97 -1.70
C ALA A 26 -13.13 0.30 -0.71
N GLU A 27 -14.41 0.28 -1.05
CA GLU A 27 -15.51 -0.32 -0.30
C GLU A 27 -15.44 -1.86 -0.24
N ASP A 28 -14.83 -2.49 -1.25
CA ASP A 28 -14.72 -3.95 -1.36
C ASP A 28 -13.30 -4.45 -1.02
N SER A 29 -12.39 -3.52 -0.74
CA SER A 29 -10.98 -3.83 -0.48
C SER A 29 -10.79 -4.53 0.85
N VAL A 30 -10.19 -5.71 0.78
CA VAL A 30 -9.80 -6.52 1.94
C VAL A 30 -8.29 -6.49 2.18
N GLY A 31 -7.53 -6.03 1.19
CA GLY A 31 -6.07 -6.02 1.22
C GLY A 31 -5.48 -7.39 0.93
N ARG A 32 -4.23 -7.56 1.35
CA ARG A 32 -3.44 -8.78 1.16
C ARG A 32 -2.81 -9.20 2.47
N GLU A 33 -2.77 -10.51 2.72
CA GLU A 33 -2.13 -11.07 3.90
C GLU A 33 -0.60 -10.93 3.84
N MET A 34 0.06 -10.72 4.99
CA MET A 34 1.51 -10.61 5.09
C MET A 34 2.25 -11.81 4.48
N GLU A 35 1.69 -13.02 4.55
CA GLU A 35 2.30 -14.24 4.02
C GLU A 35 2.27 -14.31 2.48
N ASP A 36 1.43 -13.53 1.82
CA ASP A 36 1.34 -13.49 0.35
C ASP A 36 2.43 -12.62 -0.30
N PHE A 37 3.26 -11.94 0.48
CA PHE A 37 4.35 -11.12 -0.01
C PHE A 37 5.65 -11.91 -0.11
N GLN A 38 6.41 -11.68 -1.18
CA GLN A 38 7.63 -12.38 -1.51
C GLN A 38 8.86 -11.47 -1.36
N GLY A 39 9.94 -12.01 -0.78
CA GLY A 39 11.25 -11.37 -0.78
C GLY A 39 11.26 -9.96 -0.20
N SER A 40 11.58 -8.96 -1.03
CA SER A 40 11.70 -7.56 -0.62
C SER A 40 10.37 -6.80 -0.59
N GLU A 41 9.25 -7.40 -1.01
CA GLU A 41 7.96 -6.71 -1.07
C GLU A 41 7.50 -6.21 0.30
N LEU A 42 7.68 -7.01 1.36
CA LEU A 42 7.35 -6.61 2.73
C LEU A 42 8.13 -5.37 3.20
N LEU A 43 9.39 -5.22 2.77
CA LEU A 43 10.19 -4.05 3.10
C LEU A 43 9.59 -2.78 2.47
N PHE A 44 9.11 -2.87 1.22
CA PHE A 44 8.50 -1.74 0.55
C PHE A 44 7.13 -1.41 1.14
N VAL A 45 6.34 -2.42 1.50
CA VAL A 45 5.04 -2.24 2.16
C VAL A 45 5.20 -1.57 3.53
N ASP A 46 6.16 -2.00 4.35
CA ASP A 46 6.48 -1.35 5.64
C ASP A 46 6.92 0.12 5.45
N GLN A 47 7.74 0.40 4.43
CA GLN A 47 8.12 1.78 4.11
C GLN A 47 6.91 2.63 3.70
N LEU A 48 6.01 2.08 2.89
CA LEU A 48 4.80 2.75 2.44
C LEU A 48 3.80 2.98 3.57
N GLU A 49 3.73 2.06 4.54
CA GLU A 49 2.95 2.22 5.77
C GLU A 49 3.48 3.40 6.60
N LYS A 50 4.80 3.50 6.76
CA LYS A 50 5.45 4.66 7.43
C LYS A 50 5.20 5.99 6.71
N LEU A 51 4.95 5.95 5.40
CA LEU A 51 4.55 7.11 4.59
C LEU A 51 3.04 7.40 4.64
N GLY A 52 2.24 6.55 5.30
CA GLY A 52 0.79 6.67 5.40
C GLY A 52 0.05 6.33 4.10
N LEU A 53 0.71 5.62 3.16
CA LEU A 53 0.11 5.20 1.88
C LEU A 53 -0.49 3.79 1.96
N VAL A 54 -0.10 3.02 2.96
CA VAL A 54 -0.60 1.69 3.28
C VAL A 54 -1.04 1.68 4.75
N GLU A 55 -2.04 0.86 5.06
CA GLU A 55 -2.52 0.59 6.41
C GLU A 55 -2.37 -0.91 6.68
N SER A 56 -1.95 -1.26 7.89
CA SER A 56 -2.02 -2.64 8.40
C SER A 56 -3.23 -2.85 9.30
N GLN A 57 -3.81 -4.04 9.25
CA GLN A 57 -4.95 -4.43 10.07
C GLN A 57 -4.84 -5.91 10.47
N ALA A 58 -5.38 -6.24 11.64
CA ALA A 58 -5.54 -7.63 12.05
C ALA A 58 -6.69 -8.28 11.26
N GLY A 59 -6.40 -9.40 10.61
CA GLY A 59 -7.37 -10.20 9.86
C GLY A 59 -7.83 -11.45 10.61
N TRP A 60 -8.36 -12.41 9.85
CA TRP A 60 -8.80 -13.71 10.36
C TRP A 60 -7.65 -14.42 11.11
N ARG A 61 -7.94 -15.11 12.21
CA ARG A 61 -6.91 -15.84 13.00
C ARG A 61 -5.70 -14.98 13.43
N LEU A 62 -5.88 -13.66 13.59
CA LEU A 62 -4.81 -12.74 13.99
C LEU A 62 -3.67 -12.62 12.95
N THR A 63 -3.91 -12.98 11.70
CA THR A 63 -2.97 -12.71 10.60
C THR A 63 -2.85 -11.20 10.36
N LEU A 64 -1.70 -10.72 9.91
CA LEU A 64 -1.49 -9.32 9.55
C LEU A 64 -1.84 -9.10 8.08
N TRP A 65 -2.65 -8.09 7.78
CA TRP A 65 -3.07 -7.74 6.42
C TRP A 65 -2.71 -6.30 6.11
N PHE A 66 -2.32 -6.04 4.86
CA PHE A 66 -1.98 -4.71 4.36
C PHE A 66 -2.97 -4.30 3.28
N LYS A 67 -3.37 -3.02 3.28
CA LYS A 67 -4.21 -2.44 2.24
C LYS A 67 -3.81 -1.01 1.92
N LEU A 68 -4.22 -0.51 0.76
CA LEU A 68 -4.04 0.90 0.45
C LEU A 68 -4.84 1.80 1.40
N SER A 69 -4.18 2.82 1.94
CA SER A 69 -4.86 3.90 2.64
C SER A 69 -5.64 4.77 1.64
N PRO A 70 -6.54 5.66 2.09
CA PRO A 70 -7.17 6.65 1.22
C PRO A 70 -6.16 7.49 0.42
N ALA A 71 -5.00 7.81 1.03
CA ALA A 71 -3.93 8.55 0.38
C ALA A 71 -3.21 7.71 -0.68
N GLY A 72 -2.91 6.43 -0.39
CA GLY A 72 -2.33 5.50 -1.38
C GLY A 72 -3.22 5.30 -2.59
N ARG A 73 -4.54 5.17 -2.38
CA ARG A 73 -5.52 5.07 -3.49
C ARG A 73 -5.59 6.36 -4.31
N ALA A 74 -5.59 7.51 -3.65
CA ALA A 74 -5.59 8.80 -4.34
C ALA A 74 -4.33 8.96 -5.20
N LEU A 75 -3.19 8.48 -4.72
CA LEU A 75 -1.93 8.49 -5.44
C LEU A 75 -1.98 7.69 -6.75
N LEU A 76 -2.44 6.43 -6.71
CA LEU A 76 -2.56 5.60 -7.92
C LEU A 76 -3.50 6.22 -8.97
N ARG A 77 -4.57 6.90 -8.52
CA ARG A 77 -5.50 7.60 -9.41
C ARG A 77 -4.88 8.80 -10.14
N THR A 78 -3.72 9.29 -9.72
CA THR A 78 -2.99 10.35 -10.46
C THR A 78 -2.34 9.85 -11.75
N GLY A 79 -2.30 8.53 -11.96
CA GLY A 79 -1.68 7.91 -13.14
C GLY A 79 -0.22 7.48 -12.93
N LEU A 80 0.25 7.45 -11.68
CA LEU A 80 1.54 6.85 -11.30
C LEU A 80 1.55 5.36 -11.68
N ARG A 81 2.47 4.96 -12.57
CA ARG A 81 2.63 3.59 -13.09
C ARG A 81 4.09 3.29 -13.36
#